data_AF-A0A5V0JI05-F1
#
_entry.id   AF-A0A5V0JI05-F1
#
_cell.length_a   1.000
_cell.length_b   1.000
_cell.length_c   1.000
_cell.angle_alpha   90.00
_cell.angle_beta   90.00
_cell.angle_gamma   90.00
#
_symmetry.space_group_name_H-M   'P 1'
#
loop_
_entity.id
_entity.type
_entity.pdbx_description
1 polymer ?
#
loop_
_entity_poly.entity_id
_entity_poly.type
_entity_poly.pdbx_seq_one_letter_code
_entity_poly.pdbx_strand_id
1 'polypeptide(L)'
;MQASQFSAQVLDWYDKYGRKTLPWQINKTPYKVWLSEVMLQQTQVTTVIPYFERFMARFPTVTDLANAPLDDVLHLWTGLGYYARARNLHKAAQQVATLHDGVFPQTFDEVAALPGVGRSTAGAILSLALGKHYPILDGNVKRVLARCYAVSGWPGKKEVENTLWTLSEQVTPAHGVERFNQAMMDLGAMVCTRSKPKCSLCPLQSGCIAATNESWSRYPGKKPKQTLPERTGYFLLLQHNEEIFLVQRPPSGLWGGLYCFPQFASEDGLREWLAQRHVNADNLAQLNAFRHTFSHFHLDIVPMWLPVSSLDACMDEGSALWYNLAQPPSVGLAAPVERLLQQLRTGAPV
;
A
#
# COMPACT_ATOMS: atom_id res chain seq x y z
N MET A 1 8.14 -29.90 -14.04
CA MET A 1 6.85 -30.24 -14.68
C MET A 1 6.68 -29.47 -15.97
N GLN A 2 5.95 -30.00 -16.95
CA GLN A 2 5.63 -29.27 -18.19
C GLN A 2 4.65 -28.11 -17.92
N ALA A 3 4.72 -27.05 -18.72
CA ALA A 3 3.89 -25.85 -18.54
C ALA A 3 2.39 -26.14 -18.69
N SER A 4 1.97 -26.92 -19.69
CA SER A 4 0.57 -27.31 -19.89
C SER A 4 -0.02 -28.05 -18.69
N GLN A 5 0.76 -28.96 -18.09
CA GLN A 5 0.37 -29.67 -16.87
C GLN A 5 0.28 -28.71 -15.67
N PHE A 6 1.22 -27.77 -15.54
CA PHE A 6 1.20 -26.75 -14.49
C PHE A 6 -0.12 -25.95 -14.56
N SER A 7 -0.43 -25.38 -15.73
CA SER A 7 -1.61 -24.53 -15.91
C SER A 7 -2.90 -25.29 -15.64
N ALA A 8 -3.03 -26.52 -16.14
CA ALA A 8 -4.20 -27.36 -15.92
C ALA A 8 -4.44 -27.65 -14.42
N GLN A 9 -3.40 -28.06 -13.69
CA GLN A 9 -3.51 -28.35 -12.26
C GLN A 9 -3.90 -27.11 -11.43
N VAL A 10 -3.37 -25.93 -11.79
CA VAL A 10 -3.71 -24.67 -11.12
C VAL A 10 -5.17 -24.29 -11.36
N LEU A 11 -5.66 -24.42 -12.59
CA LEU A 11 -7.04 -24.13 -12.95
C LEU A 11 -8.02 -25.08 -12.27
N ASP A 12 -7.76 -26.39 -12.30
CA ASP A 12 -8.59 -27.40 -11.64
C ASP A 12 -8.72 -27.15 -10.12
N TRP A 13 -7.62 -26.72 -9.49
CA TRP A 13 -7.63 -26.35 -8.08
C TRP A 13 -8.45 -25.08 -7.83
N TYR A 14 -8.29 -24.06 -8.67
CA TYR A 14 -9.02 -22.81 -8.52
C TYR A 14 -10.52 -22.99 -8.70
N ASP A 15 -10.93 -23.88 -9.61
CA ASP A 15 -12.33 -24.18 -9.83
C ASP A 15 -12.97 -24.83 -8.59
N LYS A 16 -12.21 -25.57 -7.78
CA LYS A 16 -12.72 -26.25 -6.57
C LYS A 16 -12.54 -25.43 -5.28
N TYR A 17 -11.42 -24.71 -5.16
CA TYR A 17 -10.94 -24.15 -3.88
C TYR A 17 -10.56 -22.66 -3.95
N GLY A 18 -10.51 -22.07 -5.14
CA GLY A 18 -10.18 -20.67 -5.34
C GLY A 18 -11.22 -19.73 -4.74
N ARG A 19 -10.78 -18.54 -4.30
CA ARG A 19 -11.70 -17.49 -3.85
C ARG A 19 -12.32 -16.80 -5.05
N LYS A 20 -13.65 -16.75 -5.09
CA LYS A 20 -14.42 -16.21 -6.23
C LYS A 20 -15.46 -15.14 -5.83
N THR A 21 -15.53 -14.82 -4.54
CA THR A 21 -16.58 -14.01 -3.94
C THR A 21 -16.07 -12.70 -3.34
N LEU A 22 -14.81 -12.33 -3.60
CA LEU A 22 -14.29 -11.05 -3.14
C LEU A 22 -15.01 -9.90 -3.87
N PRO A 23 -15.19 -8.72 -3.22
CA PRO A 23 -15.95 -7.61 -3.80
C PRO A 23 -15.52 -7.18 -5.22
N TRP A 24 -14.21 -7.18 -5.47
CA TRP A 24 -13.62 -6.83 -6.76
C TRP A 24 -13.67 -7.96 -7.81
N GLN A 25 -14.09 -9.17 -7.43
CA GLN A 25 -14.30 -10.29 -8.35
C GLN A 25 -15.72 -10.37 -8.91
N ILE A 26 -16.68 -9.69 -8.28
CA ILE A 26 -18.07 -9.60 -8.72
C ILE A 26 -18.22 -8.44 -9.70
N ASN A 27 -18.90 -8.66 -10.85
CA ASN A 27 -19.11 -7.64 -11.89
C ASN A 27 -17.81 -6.88 -12.21
N LYS A 28 -16.82 -7.63 -12.70
CA LYS A 28 -15.46 -7.10 -12.92
C LYS A 28 -15.49 -5.99 -13.97
N THR A 29 -14.80 -4.91 -13.68
CA THR A 29 -14.47 -3.85 -14.63
C THR A 29 -12.99 -3.50 -14.47
N PRO A 30 -12.32 -2.96 -15.50
CA PRO A 30 -10.93 -2.55 -15.36
C PRO A 30 -10.70 -1.58 -14.21
N TYR A 31 -11.62 -0.62 -13.98
CA TYR A 31 -11.56 0.31 -12.86
C TYR A 31 -11.59 -0.39 -11.49
N LYS A 32 -12.55 -1.30 -11.26
CA LYS A 32 -12.67 -2.04 -9.99
C LYS A 32 -11.44 -2.92 -9.73
N VAL A 33 -10.99 -3.63 -10.76
CA VAL A 33 -9.82 -4.50 -10.66
C VAL A 33 -8.58 -3.65 -10.35
N TRP A 34 -8.34 -2.57 -11.10
CA TRP A 34 -7.23 -1.66 -10.87
C TRP A 34 -7.21 -1.09 -9.45
N LEU A 35 -8.34 -0.60 -8.95
CA LEU A 35 -8.45 -0.10 -7.58
C LEU A 35 -8.05 -1.17 -6.56
N SER A 36 -8.59 -2.39 -6.69
CA SER A 36 -8.25 -3.49 -5.78
C SER A 36 -6.77 -3.88 -5.87
N GLU A 37 -6.19 -3.93 -7.07
CA GLU A 37 -4.80 -4.29 -7.27
C GLU A 37 -3.86 -3.26 -6.63
N VAL A 38 -4.17 -1.97 -6.75
CA VAL A 38 -3.39 -0.92 -6.07
C VAL A 38 -3.52 -1.04 -4.55
N MET A 39 -4.72 -1.29 -4.02
CA MET A 39 -4.92 -1.49 -2.58
C MET A 39 -4.21 -2.73 -2.04
N LEU A 40 -4.16 -3.83 -2.80
CA LEU A 40 -3.55 -5.10 -2.40
C LEU A 40 -2.01 -5.09 -2.43
N GLN A 41 -1.39 -4.05 -3.00
CA GLN A 41 0.06 -3.89 -2.96
C GLN A 41 0.57 -3.78 -1.52
N GLN A 42 1.20 -4.85 -1.03
CA GLN A 42 1.72 -4.92 0.35
C GLN A 42 0.66 -4.73 1.43
N THR A 43 -0.60 -5.07 1.14
CA THR A 43 -1.71 -5.01 2.11
C THR A 43 -2.51 -6.32 2.05
N GLN A 44 -2.98 -6.80 3.19
CA GLN A 44 -3.72 -8.07 3.26
C GLN A 44 -5.15 -7.91 2.73
N VAL A 45 -5.67 -8.97 2.09
CA VAL A 45 -7.04 -9.00 1.53
C VAL A 45 -8.09 -8.61 2.57
N THR A 46 -8.01 -9.14 3.79
CA THR A 46 -8.95 -8.86 4.89
C THR A 46 -8.97 -7.39 5.28
N THR A 47 -7.81 -6.73 5.25
CA THR A 47 -7.69 -5.29 5.48
C THR A 47 -8.28 -4.50 4.31
N VAL A 48 -8.08 -4.94 3.06
CA VAL A 48 -8.51 -4.20 1.87
C VAL A 48 -10.03 -4.21 1.66
N ILE A 49 -10.72 -5.32 1.97
CA ILE A 49 -12.18 -5.46 1.76
C ILE A 49 -12.99 -4.23 2.21
N PRO A 50 -12.94 -3.80 3.48
CA PRO A 50 -13.75 -2.66 3.92
C PRO A 50 -13.34 -1.34 3.28
N TYR A 51 -12.07 -1.16 2.87
CA TYR A 51 -11.64 0.05 2.17
C TYR A 51 -12.14 0.07 0.73
N PHE A 52 -12.05 -1.05 0.03
CA PHE A 52 -12.54 -1.17 -1.34
C PHE A 52 -14.03 -0.84 -1.41
N GLU A 53 -14.85 -1.39 -0.50
CA GLU A 53 -16.28 -1.12 -0.44
C GLU A 53 -16.58 0.38 -0.23
N ARG A 54 -15.94 1.03 0.75
CA ARG A 54 -16.12 2.46 1.01
C ARG A 54 -15.65 3.32 -0.17
N PHE A 55 -14.52 2.98 -0.78
CA PHE A 55 -14.00 3.69 -1.96
C PHE A 55 -14.95 3.58 -3.14
N MET A 56 -15.46 2.37 -3.44
CA MET A 56 -16.39 2.18 -4.55
C MET A 56 -17.75 2.84 -4.30
N ALA A 57 -18.19 2.95 -3.04
CA ALA A 57 -19.39 3.69 -2.69
C ALA A 57 -19.21 5.20 -2.91
N ARG A 58 -18.04 5.78 -2.58
CA ARG A 58 -17.75 7.21 -2.74
C ARG A 58 -17.32 7.61 -4.16
N PHE A 59 -16.62 6.72 -4.85
CA PHE A 59 -16.08 6.92 -6.21
C PHE A 59 -16.47 5.74 -7.11
N PRO A 60 -17.75 5.66 -7.54
CA PRO A 60 -18.25 4.51 -8.32
C PRO A 60 -17.57 4.35 -9.68
N THR A 61 -17.13 5.45 -10.30
CA THR A 61 -16.42 5.45 -11.59
C THR A 61 -15.03 6.07 -11.49
N VAL A 62 -14.19 5.81 -12.51
CA VAL A 62 -12.86 6.44 -12.62
C VAL A 62 -12.96 7.96 -12.74
N THR A 63 -14.02 8.48 -13.36
CA THR A 63 -14.25 9.92 -13.51
C THR A 63 -14.64 10.56 -12.17
N ASP A 64 -15.45 9.87 -11.34
CA ASP A 64 -15.76 10.34 -9.98
C ASP A 64 -14.50 10.44 -9.12
N LEU A 65 -13.61 9.44 -9.24
CA LEU A 65 -12.31 9.46 -8.57
C LEU A 65 -11.43 10.61 -9.09
N ALA A 66 -11.39 10.83 -10.40
CA ALA A 66 -10.56 11.87 -11.03
C ALA A 66 -10.97 13.30 -10.64
N ASN A 67 -12.28 13.53 -10.46
CA ASN A 67 -12.85 14.82 -10.12
C ASN A 67 -12.81 15.13 -8.62
N ALA A 68 -12.48 14.14 -7.78
CA ALA A 68 -12.44 14.32 -6.34
C ALA A 68 -11.28 15.23 -5.90
N PRO A 69 -11.44 16.03 -4.84
CA PRO A 69 -10.31 16.64 -4.16
C PRO A 69 -9.32 15.57 -3.69
N LEU A 70 -8.01 15.84 -3.82
CA LEU A 70 -7.00 14.88 -3.40
C LEU A 70 -7.12 14.53 -1.90
N ASP A 71 -7.52 15.50 -1.07
CA ASP A 71 -7.67 15.30 0.38
C ASP A 71 -8.80 14.29 0.70
N ASP A 72 -9.92 14.29 -0.03
CA ASP A 72 -10.98 13.27 0.10
C ASP A 72 -10.43 11.86 -0.18
N VAL A 73 -9.62 11.73 -1.24
CA VAL A 73 -9.00 10.46 -1.64
C VAL A 73 -8.01 9.99 -0.57
N LEU A 74 -7.16 10.89 -0.07
CA LEU A 74 -6.18 10.57 0.97
C LEU A 74 -6.85 10.27 2.32
N HIS A 75 -7.94 10.96 2.64
CA HIS A 75 -8.74 10.72 3.83
C HIS A 75 -9.28 9.29 3.83
N LEU A 76 -9.96 8.87 2.75
CA LEU A 76 -10.47 7.51 2.64
C LEU A 76 -9.35 6.44 2.63
N TRP A 77 -8.15 6.80 2.17
CA TRP A 77 -6.97 5.92 2.18
C TRP A 77 -6.29 5.83 3.55
N THR A 78 -6.66 6.68 4.52
CA THR A 78 -6.03 6.73 5.85
C THR A 78 -6.08 5.35 6.52
N GLY A 79 -4.92 4.86 6.97
CA GLY A 79 -4.78 3.53 7.58
C GLY A 79 -4.32 2.41 6.63
N LEU A 80 -4.45 2.56 5.30
CA LEU A 80 -3.91 1.57 4.35
C LEU A 80 -2.38 1.65 4.17
N GLY A 81 -1.77 2.77 4.54
CA GLY A 81 -0.35 3.01 4.36
C GLY A 81 0.09 3.14 2.90
N TYR A 82 1.39 3.41 2.69
CA TYR A 82 1.98 3.63 1.37
C TYR A 82 1.21 4.64 0.50
N TYR A 83 0.95 5.83 1.02
CA TYR A 83 0.09 6.87 0.42
C TYR A 83 0.53 7.37 -0.96
N ALA A 84 1.77 7.09 -1.38
CA ALA A 84 2.18 7.28 -2.76
C ALA A 84 1.28 6.50 -3.74
N ARG A 85 0.74 5.35 -3.32
CA ARG A 85 -0.25 4.57 -4.08
C ARG A 85 -1.51 5.38 -4.34
N ALA A 86 -2.11 5.98 -3.31
CA ALA A 86 -3.31 6.80 -3.44
C ALA A 86 -3.08 8.02 -4.34
N ARG A 87 -1.94 8.71 -4.18
CA ARG A 87 -1.60 9.86 -5.02
C ARG A 87 -1.41 9.48 -6.48
N ASN A 88 -0.72 8.36 -6.74
CA ASN A 88 -0.53 7.85 -8.10
C ASN A 88 -1.85 7.34 -8.70
N LEU A 89 -2.67 6.65 -7.91
CA LEU A 89 -4.02 6.24 -8.29
C LEU A 89 -4.85 7.44 -8.73
N HIS A 90 -4.86 8.52 -7.95
CA HIS A 90 -5.61 9.73 -8.28
C HIS A 90 -5.10 10.40 -9.57
N LYS A 91 -3.78 10.58 -9.69
CA LYS A 91 -3.17 11.11 -10.92
C LYS A 91 -3.46 10.25 -12.15
N ALA A 92 -3.43 8.93 -12.00
CA ALA A 92 -3.79 8.00 -13.08
C ALA A 92 -5.28 8.08 -13.42
N ALA A 93 -6.18 8.24 -12.45
CA ALA A 93 -7.60 8.46 -12.72
C ALA A 93 -7.82 9.75 -13.54
N GLN A 94 -7.13 10.84 -13.18
CA GLN A 94 -7.14 12.09 -13.94
C GLN A 94 -6.60 11.91 -15.35
N GLN A 95 -5.52 11.14 -15.52
CA GLN A 95 -5.00 10.80 -16.84
C GLN A 95 -6.00 9.99 -17.68
N VAL A 96 -6.70 9.03 -17.08
CA VAL A 96 -7.78 8.28 -17.76
C VAL A 96 -8.94 9.19 -18.15
N ALA A 97 -9.36 10.09 -17.27
CA ALA A 97 -10.42 11.05 -17.59
C ALA A 97 -10.04 11.96 -18.76
N THR A 98 -8.82 12.49 -18.79
CA THR A 98 -8.39 13.49 -19.79
C THR A 98 -7.89 12.88 -21.10
N LEU A 99 -7.13 11.78 -21.06
CA LEU A 99 -6.49 11.20 -22.26
C LEU A 99 -7.28 10.05 -22.88
N HIS A 100 -8.22 9.48 -22.13
CA HIS A 100 -9.01 8.31 -22.55
C HIS A 100 -10.52 8.53 -22.35
N ASP A 101 -10.97 9.78 -22.24
CA ASP A 101 -12.38 10.17 -22.10
C ASP A 101 -13.15 9.43 -21.00
N GLY A 102 -12.48 9.14 -19.88
CA GLY A 102 -13.05 8.40 -18.75
C GLY A 102 -13.22 6.90 -18.99
N VAL A 103 -12.74 6.38 -20.12
CA VAL A 103 -12.69 4.94 -20.42
C VAL A 103 -11.33 4.38 -20.04
N PHE A 104 -11.31 3.42 -19.12
CA PHE A 104 -10.05 2.82 -18.69
C PHE A 104 -9.34 2.12 -19.88
N PRO A 105 -8.04 2.39 -20.13
CA PRO A 105 -7.35 1.88 -21.31
C PRO A 105 -7.27 0.35 -21.33
N GLN A 106 -7.25 -0.23 -22.53
CA GLN A 106 -7.35 -1.68 -22.74
C GLN A 106 -6.14 -2.28 -23.47
N THR A 107 -5.12 -1.48 -23.76
CA THR A 107 -3.84 -1.97 -24.26
C THR A 107 -2.80 -1.97 -23.15
N PHE A 108 -1.79 -2.83 -23.27
CA PHE A 108 -0.76 -2.98 -22.25
C PHE A 108 0.04 -1.70 -22.03
N ASP A 109 0.49 -1.07 -23.13
CA ASP A 109 1.36 0.10 -23.06
C ASP A 109 0.65 1.32 -22.46
N GLU A 110 -0.62 1.53 -22.80
CA GLU A 110 -1.44 2.59 -22.22
C GLU A 110 -1.65 2.38 -20.71
N VAL A 111 -1.98 1.15 -20.30
CA VAL A 111 -2.17 0.82 -18.88
C VAL A 111 -0.85 0.93 -18.10
N ALA A 112 0.26 0.45 -18.66
CA ALA A 112 1.57 0.50 -18.03
C ALA A 112 2.16 1.92 -17.97
N ALA A 113 1.67 2.85 -18.80
CA ALA A 113 2.04 4.26 -18.75
C ALA A 113 1.35 5.02 -17.60
N LEU A 114 0.32 4.45 -16.98
CA LEU A 114 -0.39 5.10 -15.87
C LEU A 114 0.49 5.18 -14.60
N PRO A 115 0.48 6.32 -13.88
CA PRO A 115 1.20 6.46 -12.62
C PRO A 115 0.93 5.34 -11.62
N GLY A 116 2.00 4.72 -11.12
CA GLY A 116 1.91 3.65 -10.12
C GLY A 116 1.49 2.27 -10.68
N VAL A 117 1.31 2.13 -11.99
CA VAL A 117 1.01 0.86 -12.64
C VAL A 117 2.30 0.26 -13.21
N GLY A 118 2.81 -0.78 -12.56
CA GLY A 118 3.96 -1.55 -13.06
C GLY A 118 3.56 -2.70 -13.98
N ARG A 119 4.55 -3.35 -14.60
CA ARG A 119 4.37 -4.50 -15.52
C ARG A 119 3.39 -5.56 -15.01
N SER A 120 3.55 -6.00 -13.76
CA SER A 120 2.66 -7.02 -13.17
C SER A 120 1.25 -6.50 -12.93
N THR A 121 1.10 -5.24 -12.54
CA THR A 121 -0.21 -4.64 -12.28
C THR A 121 -0.98 -4.44 -13.58
N ALA A 122 -0.31 -4.01 -14.65
CA ALA A 122 -0.91 -3.92 -15.99
C ALA A 122 -1.41 -5.29 -16.48
N GLY A 123 -0.56 -6.33 -16.34
CA GLY A 123 -0.94 -7.70 -16.66
C GLY A 123 -2.13 -8.20 -15.84
N ALA A 124 -2.16 -7.91 -14.52
CA ALA A 124 -3.26 -8.29 -13.65
C ALA A 124 -4.57 -7.62 -14.07
N ILE A 125 -4.57 -6.31 -14.32
CA ILE A 125 -5.78 -5.57 -14.71
C ILE A 125 -6.37 -6.12 -16.00
N LEU A 126 -5.54 -6.23 -17.04
CA LEU A 126 -5.98 -6.62 -18.37
C LEU A 126 -6.39 -8.09 -18.44
N SER A 127 -5.70 -8.98 -17.75
CA SER A 127 -6.07 -10.40 -17.71
C SER A 127 -7.33 -10.65 -16.88
N LEU A 128 -7.44 -10.06 -15.68
CA LEU A 128 -8.55 -10.33 -14.77
C LEU A 128 -9.86 -9.68 -15.23
N ALA A 129 -9.79 -8.45 -15.78
CA ALA A 129 -10.97 -7.71 -16.22
C ALA A 129 -11.39 -8.04 -17.65
N LEU A 130 -10.44 -8.29 -18.55
CA LEU A 130 -10.70 -8.39 -20.00
C LEU A 130 -10.26 -9.73 -20.60
N GLY A 131 -9.72 -10.66 -19.82
CA GLY A 131 -9.25 -11.96 -20.31
C GLY A 131 -8.06 -11.87 -21.27
N LYS A 132 -7.33 -10.75 -21.28
CA LYS A 132 -6.16 -10.58 -22.16
C LYS A 132 -4.99 -11.43 -21.68
N HIS A 133 -4.28 -12.07 -22.61
CA HIS A 133 -3.19 -13.01 -22.32
C HIS A 133 -1.93 -12.28 -21.86
N TYR A 134 -1.90 -11.88 -20.59
CA TYR A 134 -0.74 -11.28 -19.95
C TYR A 134 -0.38 -12.03 -18.65
N PRO A 135 0.91 -12.31 -18.42
CA PRO A 135 1.38 -12.90 -17.17
C PRO A 135 1.40 -11.87 -16.04
N ILE A 136 1.46 -12.36 -14.81
CA ILE A 136 1.71 -11.55 -13.61
C ILE A 136 2.94 -12.06 -12.85
N LEU A 137 3.52 -11.22 -11.98
CA LEU A 137 4.66 -11.61 -11.18
C LEU A 137 4.74 -10.84 -9.85
N ASP A 138 3.66 -10.93 -9.07
CA ASP A 138 3.62 -10.38 -7.71
C ASP A 138 4.46 -11.22 -6.73
N GLY A 139 4.49 -10.81 -5.45
CA GLY A 139 5.24 -11.54 -4.42
C GLY A 139 4.75 -12.98 -4.20
N ASN A 140 3.47 -13.27 -4.46
CA ASN A 140 2.89 -14.60 -4.37
C ASN A 140 3.37 -15.49 -5.52
N VAL A 141 3.23 -15.03 -6.76
CA VAL A 141 3.66 -15.74 -7.96
C VAL A 141 5.17 -15.97 -7.95
N LYS A 142 5.98 -14.94 -7.60
CA LYS A 142 7.44 -15.10 -7.43
C LYS A 142 7.79 -16.26 -6.50
N ARG A 143 7.07 -16.42 -5.39
CA ARG A 143 7.31 -17.49 -4.42
C ARG A 143 6.88 -18.86 -4.91
N VAL A 144 5.72 -18.95 -5.55
CA VAL A 144 5.22 -20.22 -6.12
C VAL A 144 6.19 -20.71 -7.21
N LEU A 145 6.54 -19.85 -8.17
CA LEU A 145 7.44 -20.21 -9.27
C LEU A 145 8.85 -20.53 -8.77
N ALA A 146 9.42 -19.72 -7.88
CA ALA A 146 10.76 -19.98 -7.35
C ALA A 146 10.85 -21.31 -6.60
N ARG A 147 9.80 -21.72 -5.89
CA ARG A 147 9.75 -23.02 -5.21
C ARG A 147 9.51 -24.16 -6.19
N CYS A 148 8.54 -24.02 -7.08
CA CYS A 148 8.18 -25.07 -8.04
C CYS A 148 9.34 -25.45 -8.95
N TYR A 149 10.07 -24.43 -9.45
CA TYR A 149 11.18 -24.59 -10.39
C TYR A 149 12.56 -24.42 -9.75
N ALA A 150 12.64 -24.36 -8.41
CA ALA A 150 13.89 -24.21 -7.65
C ALA A 150 14.79 -23.03 -8.10
N VAL A 151 14.19 -21.89 -8.47
CA VAL A 151 14.90 -20.68 -8.88
C VAL A 151 15.55 -20.03 -7.66
N SER A 152 16.86 -20.17 -7.55
CA SER A 152 17.65 -19.62 -6.44
C SER A 152 17.88 -18.10 -6.59
N GLY A 153 18.34 -17.47 -5.51
CA GLY A 153 18.67 -16.04 -5.51
C GLY A 153 17.50 -15.13 -5.12
N TRP A 154 17.84 -13.88 -4.80
CA TRP A 154 16.88 -12.87 -4.37
C TRP A 154 16.15 -12.27 -5.59
N PRO A 155 14.81 -12.31 -5.65
CA PRO A 155 14.05 -11.75 -6.78
C PRO A 155 14.15 -10.24 -6.98
N GLY A 156 14.90 -9.51 -6.14
CA GLY A 156 15.25 -8.11 -6.39
C GLY A 156 16.49 -7.94 -7.27
N LYS A 157 17.24 -9.02 -7.57
CA LYS A 157 18.28 -9.02 -8.59
C LYS A 157 17.64 -9.18 -9.97
N LYS A 158 18.07 -8.37 -10.94
CA LYS A 158 17.49 -8.32 -12.29
C LYS A 158 17.52 -9.67 -13.01
N GLU A 159 18.62 -10.41 -12.89
CA GLU A 159 18.78 -11.75 -13.44
C GLU A 159 17.69 -12.73 -12.93
N VAL A 160 17.54 -12.82 -11.60
CA VAL A 160 16.54 -13.70 -10.96
C VAL A 160 15.12 -13.26 -11.32
N GLU A 161 14.87 -11.95 -11.35
CA GLU A 161 13.57 -11.41 -11.77
C GLU A 161 13.24 -11.77 -13.22
N ASN A 162 14.20 -11.66 -14.14
CA ASN A 162 14.00 -12.00 -15.54
C ASN A 162 13.69 -13.50 -15.71
N THR A 163 14.41 -14.39 -15.02
CA THR A 163 14.09 -15.83 -15.02
C THR A 163 12.66 -16.10 -14.56
N LEU A 164 12.23 -15.44 -13.49
CA LEU A 164 10.86 -15.60 -12.97
C LEU A 164 9.80 -15.05 -13.93
N TRP A 165 10.10 -13.97 -14.66
CA TRP A 165 9.21 -13.47 -15.72
C TRP A 165 9.05 -14.46 -16.86
N THR A 166 10.17 -15.00 -17.37
CA THR A 166 10.14 -16.02 -18.42
C THR A 166 9.35 -17.25 -17.99
N LEU A 167 9.53 -17.72 -16.76
CA LEU A 167 8.73 -18.82 -16.23
C LEU A 167 7.24 -18.47 -16.16
N SER A 168 6.90 -17.26 -15.68
CA SER A 168 5.51 -16.81 -15.61
C SER A 168 4.85 -16.78 -17.00
N GLU A 169 5.54 -16.23 -18.00
CA GLU A 169 5.09 -16.25 -19.40
C GLU A 169 4.85 -17.68 -19.91
N GLN A 170 5.81 -18.59 -19.67
CA GLN A 170 5.72 -19.97 -20.13
C GLN A 170 4.53 -20.73 -19.55
N VAL A 171 4.22 -20.52 -18.27
CA VAL A 171 3.13 -21.25 -17.59
C VAL A 171 1.77 -20.56 -17.67
N THR A 172 1.70 -19.31 -18.15
CA THR A 172 0.44 -18.57 -18.23
C THR A 172 -0.33 -19.01 -19.48
N PRO A 173 -1.49 -19.68 -19.34
CA PRO A 173 -2.29 -20.10 -20.48
C PRO A 173 -3.00 -18.89 -21.11
N ALA A 174 -3.24 -18.96 -22.42
CA ALA A 174 -4.08 -17.99 -23.11
C ALA A 174 -5.56 -18.17 -22.73
N HIS A 175 -6.04 -19.40 -22.72
CA HIS A 175 -7.42 -19.73 -22.34
C HIS A 175 -7.54 -19.83 -20.82
N GLY A 176 -8.49 -19.11 -20.22
CA GLY A 176 -8.69 -19.09 -18.78
C GLY A 176 -7.65 -18.27 -18.01
N VAL A 177 -6.94 -17.34 -18.67
CA VAL A 177 -5.89 -16.50 -18.06
C VAL A 177 -6.38 -15.75 -16.82
N GLU A 178 -7.64 -15.29 -16.84
CA GLU A 178 -8.28 -14.58 -15.75
C GLU A 178 -8.41 -15.45 -14.49
N ARG A 179 -8.67 -16.74 -14.66
CA ARG A 179 -8.72 -17.72 -13.57
C ARG A 179 -7.32 -18.11 -13.14
N PHE A 180 -6.42 -18.36 -14.09
CA PHE A 180 -5.05 -18.77 -13.80
C PHE A 180 -4.28 -17.72 -12.99
N ASN A 181 -4.33 -16.45 -13.39
CA ASN A 181 -3.61 -15.39 -12.68
C ASN A 181 -4.16 -15.19 -11.25
N GLN A 182 -5.48 -15.23 -11.08
CA GLN A 182 -6.09 -15.19 -9.74
C GLN A 182 -5.69 -16.41 -8.91
N ALA A 183 -5.69 -17.61 -9.52
CA ALA A 183 -5.30 -18.84 -8.87
C ALA A 183 -3.85 -18.82 -8.39
N MET A 184 -2.93 -18.28 -9.19
CA MET A 184 -1.52 -18.14 -8.81
C MET A 184 -1.34 -17.23 -7.60
N MET A 185 -2.09 -16.13 -7.52
CA MET A 185 -2.10 -15.26 -6.34
C MET A 185 -2.69 -15.97 -5.11
N ASP A 186 -3.83 -16.65 -5.28
CA ASP A 186 -4.50 -17.40 -4.20
C ASP A 186 -3.64 -18.55 -3.66
N LEU A 187 -2.98 -19.30 -4.55
CA LEU A 187 -2.05 -20.36 -4.18
C LEU A 187 -0.92 -19.82 -3.31
N GLY A 188 -0.29 -18.71 -3.71
CA GLY A 188 0.73 -18.09 -2.88
C GLY A 188 0.18 -17.60 -1.54
N ALA A 189 -1.01 -17.01 -1.53
CA ALA A 189 -1.60 -16.44 -0.33
C ALA A 189 -2.05 -17.51 0.70
N MET A 190 -2.62 -18.63 0.25
CA MET A 190 -3.33 -19.58 1.12
C MET A 190 -2.63 -20.93 1.30
N VAL A 191 -1.83 -21.35 0.32
CA VAL A 191 -1.24 -22.70 0.26
C VAL A 191 0.28 -22.65 0.34
N CYS A 192 0.91 -22.02 -0.66
CA CYS A 192 2.35 -21.83 -0.75
C CYS A 192 2.79 -20.59 0.04
N THR A 193 2.45 -20.55 1.34
CA THR A 193 2.70 -19.41 2.25
C THR A 193 4.19 -19.19 2.53
N ARG A 194 4.54 -17.99 3.02
CA ARG A 194 5.94 -17.63 3.33
C ARG A 194 6.60 -18.63 4.28
N SER A 195 5.91 -18.97 5.37
CA SER A 195 6.33 -19.95 6.37
C SER A 195 5.38 -21.13 6.37
N LYS A 196 5.93 -22.34 6.56
CA LYS A 196 5.18 -23.62 6.69
C LYS A 196 4.11 -23.80 5.59
N PRO A 197 4.51 -23.84 4.31
CA PRO A 197 3.56 -24.03 3.21
C PRO A 197 2.82 -25.37 3.36
N LYS A 198 1.55 -25.38 2.96
CA LYS A 198 0.67 -26.56 3.03
C LYS A 198 0.89 -27.46 1.82
N CYS A 199 2.10 -28.00 1.66
CA CYS A 199 2.50 -28.74 0.46
C CYS A 199 1.59 -29.94 0.14
N SER A 200 1.05 -30.63 1.15
CA SER A 200 0.10 -31.74 0.98
C SER A 200 -1.25 -31.34 0.39
N LEU A 201 -1.60 -30.05 0.43
CA LEU A 201 -2.82 -29.48 -0.17
C LEU A 201 -2.53 -28.74 -1.47
N CYS A 202 -1.27 -28.74 -1.94
CA CYS A 202 -0.85 -27.97 -3.09
C CYS A 202 -1.09 -28.76 -4.38
N PRO A 203 -1.80 -28.22 -5.38
CA PRO A 203 -2.03 -28.93 -6.64
C PRO A 203 -0.74 -29.19 -7.42
N LEU A 204 0.30 -28.41 -7.15
CA LEU A 204 1.61 -28.50 -7.81
C LEU A 204 2.59 -29.45 -7.10
N GLN A 205 2.19 -30.08 -5.99
CA GLN A 205 3.10 -30.86 -5.13
C GLN A 205 3.91 -31.90 -5.93
N SER A 206 3.26 -32.66 -6.80
CA SER A 206 3.86 -33.81 -7.48
C SER A 206 5.01 -33.46 -8.42
N GLY A 207 5.12 -32.21 -8.87
CA GLY A 207 6.22 -31.75 -9.73
C GLY A 207 6.98 -30.55 -9.17
N CYS A 208 6.73 -30.15 -7.93
CA CYS A 208 7.40 -29.03 -7.28
C CYS A 208 8.74 -29.48 -6.69
N ILE A 209 9.85 -28.96 -7.24
CA ILE A 209 11.20 -29.37 -6.84
C ILE A 209 11.46 -29.05 -5.36
N ALA A 210 11.03 -27.89 -4.87
CA ALA A 210 11.21 -27.54 -3.47
C ALA A 210 10.35 -28.38 -2.50
N ALA A 211 9.24 -28.96 -2.96
CA ALA A 211 8.44 -29.88 -2.15
C ALA A 211 9.13 -31.24 -2.07
N THR A 212 9.55 -31.81 -3.20
CA THR A 212 10.28 -33.08 -3.28
C THR A 212 11.55 -33.07 -2.43
N ASN A 213 12.27 -31.94 -2.43
CA ASN A 213 13.54 -31.79 -1.69
C ASN A 213 13.37 -31.19 -0.29
N GLU A 214 12.13 -31.01 0.19
CA GLU A 214 11.81 -30.36 1.48
C GLU A 214 12.54 -29.03 1.72
N SER A 215 12.79 -28.27 0.64
CA SER A 215 13.71 -27.13 0.62
C SER A 215 12.99 -25.79 0.35
N TRP A 216 11.68 -25.75 0.54
CA TRP A 216 10.84 -24.55 0.34
C TRP A 216 11.31 -23.31 1.12
N SER A 217 12.06 -23.50 2.21
CA SER A 217 12.63 -22.41 3.02
C SER A 217 13.81 -21.68 2.34
N ARG A 218 14.41 -22.29 1.31
CA ARG A 218 15.50 -21.72 0.51
C ARG A 218 14.99 -20.80 -0.61
N TYR A 219 13.69 -20.87 -0.94
CA TYR A 219 13.09 -20.20 -2.09
C TYR A 219 11.88 -19.32 -1.71
N PRO A 220 11.79 -18.10 -2.26
CA PRO A 220 12.84 -17.37 -2.98
C PRO A 220 14.04 -17.04 -2.09
N GLY A 221 15.18 -16.73 -2.69
CA GLY A 221 16.34 -16.24 -1.94
C GLY A 221 16.01 -14.95 -1.18
N LYS A 222 16.61 -14.80 -0.01
CA LYS A 222 16.34 -13.66 0.89
C LYS A 222 16.97 -12.37 0.35
N LYS A 223 16.29 -11.25 0.56
CA LYS A 223 16.89 -9.93 0.39
C LYS A 223 18.15 -9.85 1.27
N PRO A 224 19.30 -9.37 0.76
CA PRO A 224 20.46 -9.09 1.58
C PRO A 224 20.08 -8.21 2.77
N LYS A 225 20.54 -8.56 3.97
CA LYS A 225 20.26 -7.74 5.16
C LYS A 225 20.94 -6.38 4.98
N GLN A 226 20.21 -5.33 5.33
CA GLN A 226 20.72 -3.97 5.41
C GLN A 226 20.40 -3.44 6.80
N THR A 227 21.36 -2.82 7.46
CA THR A 227 21.12 -2.06 8.68
C THR A 227 20.27 -0.85 8.31
N LEU A 228 19.10 -0.73 8.94
CA LEU A 228 18.22 0.41 8.71
C LEU A 228 18.76 1.60 9.50
N PRO A 229 18.97 2.77 8.86
CA PRO A 229 19.36 3.96 9.60
C PRO A 229 18.27 4.35 10.59
N GLU A 230 18.67 4.87 11.74
CA GLU A 230 17.77 5.40 12.77
C GLU A 230 17.77 6.93 12.70
N ARG A 231 16.60 7.53 12.85
CA ARG A 231 16.41 8.99 12.85
C ARG A 231 15.51 9.35 14.02
N THR A 232 15.78 10.49 14.65
CA THR A 232 14.89 11.06 15.67
C THR A 232 14.07 12.19 15.06
N GLY A 233 12.80 12.31 15.45
CA GLY A 233 11.95 13.43 15.07
C GLY A 233 11.12 13.90 16.26
N TYR A 234 11.20 15.20 16.56
CA TYR A 234 10.41 15.85 17.60
C TYR A 234 9.10 16.35 16.99
N PHE A 235 7.96 15.86 17.48
CA PHE A 235 6.64 16.22 16.96
C PHE A 235 6.00 17.22 17.92
N LEU A 236 5.73 18.44 17.46
CA LEU A 236 5.05 19.45 18.27
C LEU A 236 3.54 19.25 18.21
N LEU A 237 2.94 18.89 19.34
CA LEU A 237 1.50 18.76 19.54
C LEU A 237 0.99 20.07 20.17
N LEU A 238 0.80 21.08 19.32
CA LEU A 238 0.25 22.37 19.74
C LEU A 238 -1.27 22.26 19.89
N GLN A 239 -1.79 22.48 21.09
CA GLN A 239 -3.20 22.27 21.41
C GLN A 239 -3.85 23.55 21.94
N HIS A 240 -4.99 23.90 21.36
CA HIS A 240 -5.89 24.94 21.87
C HIS A 240 -7.28 24.33 22.06
N ASN A 241 -7.74 24.19 23.30
CA ASN A 241 -8.98 23.48 23.63
C ASN A 241 -9.02 22.08 22.97
N GLU A 242 -9.99 21.81 22.10
CA GLU A 242 -10.13 20.55 21.35
C GLU A 242 -9.48 20.59 19.97
N GLU A 243 -8.70 21.63 19.65
CA GLU A 243 -8.07 21.81 18.35
C GLU A 243 -6.57 21.56 18.41
N ILE A 244 -6.06 20.86 17.40
CA ILE A 244 -4.66 20.47 17.28
C ILE A 244 -4.07 21.02 16.00
N PHE A 245 -2.96 21.76 16.11
CA PHE A 245 -2.29 22.32 14.94
C PHE A 245 -1.58 21.22 14.13
N LEU A 246 -1.92 21.12 12.84
CA LEU A 246 -1.28 20.25 11.86
C LEU A 246 -0.86 21.07 10.64
N VAL A 247 0.20 20.61 9.98
CA VAL A 247 0.70 21.18 8.73
C VAL A 247 0.72 20.13 7.63
N GLN A 248 0.30 20.51 6.43
CA GLN A 248 0.38 19.64 5.26
C GLN A 248 1.83 19.52 4.80
N ARG A 249 2.30 18.28 4.64
CA ARG A 249 3.65 18.01 4.15
C ARG A 249 3.74 18.27 2.63
N PRO A 250 4.91 18.64 2.12
CA PRO A 250 5.14 18.74 0.67
C PRO A 250 4.67 17.49 -0.08
N PRO A 251 4.23 17.58 -1.36
CA PRO A 251 3.68 16.44 -2.09
C PRO A 251 4.65 15.25 -2.27
N SER A 252 5.96 15.52 -2.19
CA SER A 252 7.05 14.54 -2.29
C SER A 252 7.72 14.30 -0.94
N GLY A 253 8.39 13.15 -0.81
CA GLY A 253 9.07 12.76 0.42
C GLY A 253 8.20 12.01 1.42
N LEU A 254 8.65 11.98 2.68
CA LEU A 254 8.00 11.24 3.77
C LEU A 254 6.58 11.76 3.97
N TRP A 255 5.59 10.87 3.90
CA TRP A 255 4.16 11.19 4.06
C TRP A 255 3.67 12.35 3.19
N GLY A 256 4.22 12.48 1.97
CA GLY A 256 3.94 13.66 1.15
C GLY A 256 2.45 13.90 0.89
N GLY A 257 2.01 15.15 1.05
CA GLY A 257 0.61 15.57 0.94
C GLY A 257 -0.29 15.21 2.12
N LEU A 258 0.21 14.52 3.15
CA LEU A 258 -0.55 14.26 4.38
C LEU A 258 -0.37 15.39 5.39
N TYR A 259 -1.36 15.56 6.26
CA TYR A 259 -1.25 16.43 7.42
C TYR A 259 -0.51 15.72 8.56
N CYS A 260 0.44 16.44 9.15
CA CYS A 260 1.28 15.97 10.24
C CYS A 260 1.49 17.07 11.28
N PHE A 261 1.90 16.67 12.48
CA PHE A 261 2.46 17.62 13.45
C PHE A 261 3.70 18.32 12.86
N PRO A 262 3.94 19.59 13.19
CA PRO A 262 5.24 20.21 12.94
C PRO A 262 6.35 19.31 13.50
N GLN A 263 7.34 19.02 12.66
CA GLN A 263 8.40 18.06 12.96
C GLN A 263 9.75 18.73 12.90
N PHE A 264 10.57 18.49 13.94
CA PHE A 264 11.91 19.05 14.08
C PHE A 264 12.96 17.95 14.25
N ALA A 265 14.21 18.27 13.89
CA ALA A 265 15.35 17.36 14.05
C ALA A 265 15.89 17.34 15.48
N SER A 266 15.65 18.40 16.25
CA SER A 266 16.06 18.57 17.65
C SER A 266 14.99 19.32 18.44
N GLU A 267 15.01 19.18 19.77
CA GLU A 267 14.18 20.00 20.66
C GLU A 267 14.56 21.49 20.56
N ASP A 268 15.84 21.82 20.43
CA ASP A 268 16.30 23.21 20.26
C ASP A 268 15.66 23.87 19.04
N GLY A 269 15.60 23.16 17.90
CA GLY A 269 14.97 23.68 16.68
C GLY A 269 13.46 23.86 16.83
N LEU A 270 12.79 23.01 17.62
CA LEU A 270 11.39 23.17 17.98
C LEU A 270 11.20 24.44 18.83
N ARG A 271 12.04 24.65 19.85
CA ARG A 271 11.96 25.81 20.75
C ARG A 271 12.27 27.11 20.01
N GLU A 272 13.22 27.10 19.09
CA GLU A 272 13.51 28.24 18.22
C GLU A 272 12.31 28.60 17.34
N TRP A 273 11.64 27.59 16.76
CA TRP A 273 10.43 27.80 15.94
C TRP A 273 9.27 28.41 16.73
N LEU A 274 9.07 27.98 17.98
CA LEU A 274 8.09 28.57 18.90
C LEU A 274 8.46 30.03 19.25
N ALA A 275 9.73 30.30 19.54
CA ALA A 275 10.21 31.63 19.88
C ALA A 275 10.02 32.63 18.74
N GLN A 276 10.30 32.23 17.49
CA GLN A 276 10.08 33.06 16.29
C GLN A 276 8.60 33.43 16.10
N ARG A 277 7.68 32.65 16.66
CA ARG A 277 6.22 32.88 16.62
C ARG A 277 5.67 33.49 17.90
N HIS A 278 6.54 33.89 18.83
CA HIS A 278 6.17 34.46 20.13
C HIS A 278 5.26 33.52 20.95
N VAL A 279 5.41 32.20 20.79
CA VAL A 279 4.68 31.20 21.58
C VAL A 279 5.49 30.83 22.82
N ASN A 280 4.91 31.01 24.01
CA ASN A 280 5.56 30.62 25.27
C ASN A 280 5.60 29.08 25.39
N ALA A 281 6.78 28.53 25.68
CA ALA A 281 7.05 27.10 25.80
C ALA A 281 7.23 26.60 27.26
N ASP A 282 6.86 27.39 28.27
CA ASP A 282 7.04 27.07 29.71
C ASP A 282 6.32 25.77 30.12
N ASN A 283 5.18 25.49 29.48
CA ASN A 283 4.37 24.28 29.72
C ASN A 283 4.63 23.17 28.68
N LEU A 284 5.72 23.23 27.92
CA LEU A 284 6.08 22.18 26.95
C LEU A 284 6.43 20.88 27.69
N ALA A 285 5.67 19.82 27.43
CA ALA A 285 5.86 18.52 28.06
C ALA A 285 6.14 17.43 27.02
N GLN A 286 7.17 16.62 27.26
CA GLN A 286 7.43 15.44 26.43
C GLN A 286 6.43 14.31 26.77
N LEU A 287 5.85 13.69 25.75
CA LEU A 287 5.06 12.46 25.87
C LEU A 287 5.92 11.20 25.63
N ASN A 288 5.34 10.03 25.88
CA ASN A 288 6.00 8.74 25.65
C ASN A 288 6.50 8.60 24.22
N ALA A 289 7.82 8.56 24.06
CA ALA A 289 8.48 8.35 22.78
C ALA A 289 8.23 6.94 22.24
N PHE A 290 8.17 6.81 20.92
CA PHE A 290 7.96 5.52 20.28
C PHE A 290 8.63 5.43 18.91
N ARG A 291 8.98 4.20 18.51
CA ARG A 291 9.58 3.91 17.22
C ARG A 291 8.52 3.61 16.17
N HIS A 292 8.58 4.31 15.03
CA HIS A 292 7.84 3.99 13.82
C HIS A 292 8.80 3.43 12.76
N THR A 293 8.55 2.20 12.31
CA THR A 293 9.45 1.50 11.38
C THR A 293 8.96 1.60 9.94
N PHE A 294 9.82 2.14 9.07
CA PHE A 294 9.65 2.08 7.63
C PHE A 294 10.45 0.94 7.03
N SER A 295 10.19 0.63 5.76
CA SER A 295 10.95 -0.36 4.99
C SER A 295 12.43 0.01 4.78
N HIS A 296 12.81 1.27 4.99
CA HIS A 296 14.11 1.83 4.65
C HIS A 296 14.79 2.62 5.79
N PHE A 297 14.12 2.86 6.92
CA PHE A 297 14.69 3.49 8.12
C PHE A 297 13.76 3.32 9.34
N HIS A 298 14.27 3.58 10.54
CA HIS A 298 13.47 3.75 11.76
C HIS A 298 13.35 5.24 12.11
N LEU A 299 12.15 5.68 12.48
CA LEU A 299 11.90 7.00 13.03
C LEU A 299 11.51 6.87 14.50
N ASP A 300 12.38 7.34 15.39
CA ASP A 300 12.10 7.52 16.80
C ASP A 300 11.38 8.85 16.98
N ILE A 301 10.09 8.77 17.31
CA ILE A 301 9.21 9.92 17.44
C ILE A 301 9.19 10.32 18.91
N VAL A 302 9.54 11.58 19.17
CA VAL A 302 9.47 12.23 20.49
C VAL A 302 8.33 13.26 20.43
N PRO A 303 7.13 12.94 20.95
CA PRO A 303 6.04 13.90 20.96
C PRO A 303 6.26 14.95 22.05
N MET A 304 6.07 16.21 21.70
CA MET A 304 6.25 17.38 22.57
C MET A 304 4.92 18.14 22.58
N TRP A 305 4.18 18.04 23.67
CA TRP A 305 2.86 18.63 23.82
C TRP A 305 2.93 20.00 24.46
N LEU A 306 2.18 20.95 23.91
CA LEU A 306 2.11 22.32 24.37
C LEU A 306 0.66 22.83 24.30
N PRO A 307 -0.01 23.03 25.44
CA PRO A 307 -1.26 23.78 25.47
C PRO A 307 -0.99 25.27 25.24
N VAL A 308 -1.76 25.90 24.36
CA VAL A 308 -1.71 27.34 24.08
C VAL A 308 -3.06 28.00 24.34
N SER A 309 -3.03 29.30 24.63
CA SER A 309 -4.21 30.12 24.96
C SER A 309 -4.83 30.85 23.76
N SER A 310 -4.17 30.87 22.60
CA SER A 310 -4.68 31.51 21.38
C SER A 310 -4.20 30.81 20.11
N LEU A 311 -4.99 30.92 19.04
CA LEU A 311 -4.72 30.35 17.71
C LEU A 311 -3.86 31.27 16.82
N ASP A 312 -3.76 32.55 17.18
CA ASP A 312 -3.26 33.63 16.32
C ASP A 312 -1.78 33.48 15.95
N ALA A 313 -1.00 32.78 16.77
CA ALA A 313 0.43 32.59 16.56
C ALA A 313 0.79 31.67 15.38
N CYS A 314 -0.17 30.97 14.79
CA CYS A 314 0.06 29.95 13.75
C CYS A 314 -0.88 30.06 12.53
N MET A 315 -1.61 31.17 12.36
CA MET A 315 -2.61 31.32 11.29
C MET A 315 -2.05 31.57 9.88
N ASP A 316 -0.75 31.85 9.73
CA ASP A 316 -0.18 32.42 8.49
C ASP A 316 0.45 31.40 7.52
N GLU A 317 0.23 30.10 7.74
CA GLU A 317 0.71 29.06 6.84
C GLU A 317 -0.48 28.52 6.02
N GLY A 318 -0.59 28.91 4.75
CA GLY A 318 -1.68 28.46 3.84
C GLY A 318 -1.77 26.94 3.60
N SER A 319 -0.94 26.15 4.27
CA SER A 319 -0.94 24.69 4.31
C SER A 319 -1.20 24.12 5.72
N ALA A 320 -1.60 24.94 6.69
CA ALA A 320 -1.86 24.53 8.06
C ALA A 320 -3.36 24.42 8.38
N LEU A 321 -3.67 23.65 9.41
CA LEU A 321 -5.03 23.27 9.80
C LEU A 321 -5.11 23.13 11.32
N TRP A 322 -6.15 23.67 11.93
CA TRP A 322 -6.54 23.36 13.30
C TRP A 322 -7.51 22.17 13.28
N TYR A 323 -6.97 20.98 13.57
CA TYR A 323 -7.69 19.73 13.55
C TYR A 323 -8.54 19.57 14.81
N ASN A 324 -9.85 19.69 14.64
CA ASN A 324 -10.80 19.54 15.74
C ASN A 324 -10.93 18.07 16.15
N LEU A 325 -10.67 17.78 17.42
CA LEU A 325 -10.69 16.42 17.97
C LEU A 325 -12.11 15.86 18.09
N ALA A 326 -13.13 16.71 18.31
CA ALA A 326 -14.53 16.32 18.44
C ALA A 326 -15.26 16.23 17.08
N GLN A 327 -14.92 17.11 16.14
CA GLN A 327 -15.48 17.17 14.78
C GLN A 327 -14.36 17.14 13.74
N PRO A 328 -13.80 15.96 13.48
CA PRO A 328 -12.56 15.87 12.73
C PRO A 328 -12.75 16.15 11.24
N PRO A 329 -11.93 17.01 10.62
CA PRO A 329 -12.00 17.25 9.18
C PRO A 329 -11.56 16.01 8.39
N SER A 330 -12.11 15.87 7.18
CA SER A 330 -11.80 14.77 6.25
C SER A 330 -10.47 15.00 5.53
N VAL A 331 -9.36 14.82 6.26
CA VAL A 331 -8.00 14.96 5.72
C VAL A 331 -7.22 13.64 5.78
N GLY A 332 -6.19 13.52 4.95
CA GLY A 332 -5.25 12.41 4.97
C GLY A 332 -4.22 12.54 6.10
N LEU A 333 -4.14 11.54 6.97
CA LEU A 333 -3.24 11.54 8.14
C LEU A 333 -2.23 10.39 8.05
N ALA A 334 -1.02 10.62 8.55
CA ALA A 334 -0.04 9.55 8.72
C ALA A 334 -0.39 8.69 9.94
N ALA A 335 -0.10 7.38 9.90
CA ALA A 335 -0.38 6.46 11.01
C ALA A 335 0.11 6.91 12.41
N PRO A 336 1.35 7.43 12.60
CA PRO A 336 1.76 7.93 13.91
C PRO A 336 1.01 9.21 14.33
N VAL A 337 0.52 10.00 13.39
CA VAL A 337 -0.28 11.20 13.66
C VAL A 337 -1.66 10.79 14.15
N GLU A 338 -2.32 9.86 13.45
CA GLU A 338 -3.61 9.30 13.86
C GLU A 338 -3.54 8.66 15.26
N ARG A 339 -2.47 7.92 15.54
CA ARG A 339 -2.21 7.36 16.88
C ARG A 339 -2.18 8.43 17.97
N LEU A 340 -1.41 9.51 17.76
CA LEU A 340 -1.27 10.59 18.73
C LEU A 340 -2.56 11.39 18.89
N LEU A 341 -3.27 11.69 17.80
CA LEU A 341 -4.59 12.33 17.85
C LEU A 341 -5.60 11.48 18.63
N GLN A 342 -5.58 10.16 18.46
CA GLN A 342 -6.43 9.26 19.22
C GLN A 342 -6.08 9.25 20.71
N GLN A 343 -4.79 9.30 21.07
CA GLN A 343 -4.35 9.41 22.47
C GLN A 343 -4.83 10.71 23.12
N LEU A 344 -4.75 11.83 22.41
CA LEU A 344 -5.26 13.12 22.88
C LEU A 344 -6.79 13.10 23.07
N ARG A 345 -7.53 12.42 22.19
CA ARG A 345 -9.00 12.26 22.33
C ARG A 345 -9.41 11.47 23.57
N THR A 346 -8.68 10.40 23.89
CA THR A 346 -9.08 9.48 24.96
C THR A 346 -8.56 9.89 26.34
N GLY A 347 -7.73 10.94 26.42
CA GLY A 347 -7.04 11.32 27.65
C GLY A 347 -6.13 10.21 28.19
N ALA A 348 -5.72 9.25 27.32
CA ALA A 348 -4.83 8.19 27.71
C ALA A 348 -3.48 8.77 28.15
N PRO A 349 -2.83 8.21 29.18
CA PRO A 349 -1.65 8.82 29.78
C PRO A 349 -0.54 9.07 28.76
N VAL A 350 -0.07 10.31 28.84
CA VAL A 350 1.08 10.94 28.21
C VAL A 350 2.34 10.10 28.33
#